data_AF-A0A6L8Q755-F1
#
_entry.id   AF-A0A6L8Q755-F1
#
_cell.length_a   1.000
_cell.length_b   1.000
_cell.length_c   1.000
_cell.angle_alpha   90.00
_cell.angle_beta   90.00
_cell.angle_gamma   90.00
#
_symmetry.space_group_name_H-M   'P 1'
#
loop_
_entity.id
_entity.type
_entity.pdbx_description
1 polymer ?
#
loop_
_entity_poly.entity_id
_entity_poly.type
_entity_poly.pdbx_seq_one_letter_code
_entity_poly.pdbx_strand_id
1 'polypeptide(L)'
;GGMFLWITLPDYMDTDSMLAEALESGVTYVPGTSFFPDGKTGRNSMRVNFSFETPESITEAIRRLAKVIEERQELYRVFIESGALPGYDRKDAAMDENA
;
A
#
# COMPACT_ATOMS: atom_id res chain seq x y z
N GLY A 1 -11.50 -6.66 17.76
CA GLY A 1 -11.16 -7.80 16.87
C GLY A 1 -11.98 -7.71 15.60
N GLY A 2 -11.55 -8.36 14.52
CA GLY A 2 -12.17 -8.28 13.19
C GLY A 2 -11.50 -9.22 12.20
N MET A 3 -11.76 -9.03 10.90
CA MET A 3 -11.24 -9.89 9.82
C MET A 3 -10.28 -9.16 8.87
N PHE A 4 -10.03 -7.88 9.12
CA PHE A 4 -9.32 -6.99 8.20
C PHE A 4 -8.21 -6.22 8.90
N LEU A 5 -7.15 -5.95 8.15
CA LEU A 5 -6.13 -4.96 8.47
C LEU A 5 -6.22 -3.82 7.46
N TRP A 6 -6.01 -2.59 7.94
CA TRP A 6 -5.81 -1.42 7.12
C TRP A 6 -4.32 -1.10 7.10
N ILE A 7 -3.74 -1.00 5.91
CA ILE A 7 -2.32 -0.71 5.72
C ILE A 7 -2.22 0.62 5.00
N THR A 8 -1.45 1.55 5.55
CA THR A 8 -1.15 2.85 4.95
C THR A 8 0.32 2.88 4.55
N LEU A 9 0.58 3.07 3.25
CA LEU A 9 1.92 3.25 2.68
C LEU A 9 2.29 4.75 2.66
N PRO A 10 3.53 5.12 2.30
CA PRO A 10 3.86 6.53 2.06
C PRO A 10 2.89 7.19 1.07
N ASP A 11 2.61 8.48 1.29
CA ASP A 11 1.63 9.29 0.55
C ASP A 11 1.81 9.31 -0.98
N TYR A 12 3.06 9.22 -1.45
CA TYR A 12 3.42 9.18 -2.86
C TYR A 12 3.09 7.84 -3.54
N MET A 13 2.72 6.81 -2.78
CA MET A 13 2.33 5.51 -3.33
C MET A 13 0.85 5.47 -3.69
N ASP A 14 0.55 4.73 -4.77
CA ASP A 14 -0.82 4.53 -5.26
C ASP A 14 -1.14 3.03 -5.29
N THR A 15 -2.00 2.61 -4.37
CA THR A 15 -2.38 1.21 -4.19
C THR A 15 -3.34 0.69 -5.27
N ASP A 16 -4.10 1.56 -5.93
CA ASP A 16 -4.91 1.20 -7.10
C ASP A 16 -4.00 0.79 -8.25
N SER A 17 -2.97 1.61 -8.53
CA SER A 17 -2.00 1.33 -9.60
C SER A 17 -1.10 0.12 -9.33
N MET A 18 -0.87 -0.22 -8.06
CA MET A 18 -0.02 -1.35 -7.65
C MET A 18 -0.77 -2.69 -7.67
N LEU A 19 -2.10 -2.68 -7.74
CA LEU A 19 -2.92 -3.89 -7.61
C LEU A 19 -2.62 -4.91 -8.73
N ALA A 20 -2.33 -4.46 -9.96
CA ALA A 20 -1.99 -5.34 -11.06
C ALA A 20 -0.73 -6.16 -10.78
N GLU A 21 0.33 -5.53 -10.29
CA GLU A 21 1.61 -6.19 -9.96
C GLU A 21 1.47 -7.14 -8.75
N ALA A 22 0.64 -6.75 -7.76
CA ALA A 22 0.31 -7.62 -6.65
C ALA A 22 -0.41 -8.90 -7.13
N LEU A 23 -1.39 -8.75 -8.03
CA LEU A 23 -2.14 -9.86 -8.63
C LEU A 23 -1.23 -10.79 -9.43
N GLU A 24 -0.31 -10.25 -10.22
CA GLU A 24 0.71 -11.04 -10.95
C GLU A 24 1.63 -11.82 -10.00
N SER A 25 1.91 -11.27 -8.82
CA SER A 25 2.65 -11.94 -7.75
C SER A 25 1.81 -12.96 -6.97
N GLY A 26 0.52 -13.11 -7.29
CA GLY A 26 -0.41 -14.04 -6.66
C GLY A 26 -0.93 -13.54 -5.31
N VAL A 27 -1.03 -12.23 -5.11
CA VAL A 27 -1.63 -11.59 -3.93
C VAL A 27 -2.70 -10.61 -4.37
N THR A 28 -3.74 -10.44 -3.58
CA THR A 28 -4.75 -9.40 -3.84
C THR A 28 -5.14 -8.68 -2.55
N TYR A 29 -5.61 -7.45 -2.70
CA TYR A 29 -6.14 -6.61 -1.64
C TYR A 29 -7.21 -5.67 -2.23
N VAL A 30 -7.93 -4.95 -1.38
CA VAL A 30 -8.86 -3.90 -1.85
C VAL A 30 -8.20 -2.53 -1.69
N PRO A 31 -8.01 -1.75 -2.78
CA PRO A 31 -7.48 -0.39 -2.69
C PRO A 31 -8.33 0.50 -1.78
N GLY A 32 -7.67 1.40 -1.07
CA GLY A 32 -8.29 2.25 -0.05
C GLY A 32 -9.33 3.22 -0.61
N THR A 33 -9.12 3.71 -1.84
CA THR A 33 -10.03 4.61 -2.57
C THR A 33 -11.44 4.05 -2.71
N SER A 34 -11.59 2.73 -2.73
CA SER A 34 -12.91 2.06 -2.77
C SER A 34 -13.76 2.29 -1.52
N PHE A 35 -13.16 2.78 -0.43
CA PHE A 35 -13.85 3.03 0.84
C PHE A 35 -14.16 4.51 1.08
N PHE A 36 -13.75 5.41 0.18
CA PHE A 36 -14.01 6.84 0.30
C PHE A 36 -14.89 7.35 -0.85
N PRO A 37 -15.92 8.17 -0.58
CA PRO A 37 -16.87 8.61 -1.60
C PRO A 37 -16.27 9.43 -2.76
N ASP A 38 -15.11 10.05 -2.53
CA ASP A 38 -14.45 10.91 -3.50
C ASP A 38 -13.59 10.13 -4.51
N GLY A 39 -13.36 8.83 -4.29
CA GLY A 39 -12.48 7.97 -5.09
C GLY A 39 -11.02 8.43 -5.10
N LYS A 40 -10.61 9.25 -4.13
CA LYS A 40 -9.25 9.83 -4.06
C LYS A 40 -8.62 9.67 -2.69
N THR A 41 -9.39 9.87 -1.63
CA THR A 41 -8.93 9.67 -0.26
C THR A 41 -8.55 8.19 -0.05
N GLY A 42 -7.47 7.93 0.68
CA GLY A 42 -6.97 6.58 0.90
C GLY A 42 -6.19 5.97 -0.28
N ARG A 43 -5.72 6.78 -1.24
CA ARG A 43 -4.90 6.35 -2.40
C ARG A 43 -3.69 5.49 -2.01
N ASN A 44 -2.99 5.85 -0.95
CA ASN A 44 -1.83 5.14 -0.41
C ASN A 44 -2.20 4.00 0.56
N SER A 45 -3.48 3.70 0.72
CA SER A 45 -3.96 2.75 1.71
C SER A 45 -4.61 1.53 1.07
N MET A 46 -4.62 0.39 1.76
CA MET A 46 -5.28 -0.84 1.30
C MET A 46 -5.89 -1.61 2.46
N ARG A 47 -6.94 -2.38 2.16
CA ARG A 47 -7.55 -3.33 3.10
C ARG A 47 -7.15 -4.76 2.76
N VAL A 48 -6.60 -5.47 3.74
CA VAL A 48 -6.22 -6.89 3.65
C VAL A 48 -7.14 -7.72 4.53
N ASN A 49 -7.63 -8.85 4.02
CA ASN A 49 -8.42 -9.83 4.78
C ASN A 49 -7.56 -11.05 5.12
N PHE A 50 -7.68 -11.57 6.33
CA PHE A 50 -6.95 -12.77 6.79
C PHE A 50 -7.86 -13.90 7.26
N SER A 51 -9.18 -13.75 7.21
CA SER A 51 -10.13 -14.65 7.90
C SER A 51 -10.29 -16.03 7.26
N PHE A 52 -9.86 -16.22 6.02
CA PHE A 52 -10.06 -17.46 5.26
C PHE A 52 -8.75 -18.20 4.92
N GLU A 53 -7.60 -17.60 5.23
CA GLU A 53 -6.29 -18.13 4.83
C GLU A 53 -5.56 -18.84 5.97
N THR A 54 -4.68 -19.79 5.63
CA THR A 54 -3.82 -20.43 6.64
C THR A 54 -2.65 -19.51 7.02
N PRO A 55 -2.05 -19.67 8.21
CA PRO A 55 -0.88 -18.90 8.61
C PRO A 55 0.28 -18.95 7.61
N GLU A 56 0.49 -20.10 6.95
CA GLU A 56 1.53 -20.31 5.95
C GLU A 56 1.21 -19.53 4.66
N SER A 57 -0.05 -19.60 4.20
CA SER A 57 -0.54 -18.83 3.04
C SER A 57 -0.41 -17.32 3.28
N ILE A 58 -0.81 -16.86 4.48
CA ILE A 58 -0.65 -15.46 4.89
C ILE A 58 0.82 -15.04 4.87
N THR A 59 1.71 -15.86 5.43
CA THR A 59 3.16 -15.56 5.46
C THR A 59 3.72 -15.39 4.05
N GLU A 60 3.39 -16.31 3.14
CA GLU A 60 3.83 -16.24 1.75
C GLU A 60 3.20 -15.06 0.98
N ALA A 61 1.92 -14.77 1.22
CA ALA A 61 1.23 -13.65 0.61
C ALA A 61 1.83 -12.31 1.06
N ILE A 62 2.09 -12.13 2.35
CA ILE A 62 2.74 -10.92 2.86
C ILE A 62 4.16 -10.79 2.33
N ARG A 63 4.92 -11.88 2.22
CA ARG A 63 6.27 -11.87 1.62
C ARG A 63 6.24 -11.38 0.16
N ARG A 64 5.28 -11.85 -0.64
CA ARG A 64 5.08 -11.42 -2.03
C ARG A 64 4.65 -9.96 -2.11
N LEU A 65 3.71 -9.53 -1.27
CA LEU A 65 3.26 -8.15 -1.20
C LEU A 65 4.38 -7.19 -0.81
N ALA A 66 5.20 -7.57 0.19
CA ALA A 66 6.35 -6.78 0.61
C ALA A 66 7.32 -6.55 -0.55
N LYS A 67 7.62 -7.60 -1.33
CA LYS A 67 8.48 -7.49 -2.52
C LYS A 67 7.93 -6.49 -3.54
N VAL A 68 6.63 -6.54 -3.84
CA VAL A 68 5.99 -5.58 -4.77
C VAL A 68 6.10 -4.15 -4.24
N ILE A 69 5.87 -3.96 -2.93
CA ILE A 69 6.00 -2.64 -2.28
C ILE A 69 7.44 -2.14 -2.35
N GLU A 70 8.43 -2.99 -2.08
CA GLU A 70 9.86 -2.65 -2.14
C GLU A 70 10.28 -2.25 -3.56
N GLU A 71 9.89 -3.02 -4.57
CA GLU A 71 10.16 -2.69 -5.99
C GLU A 71 9.53 -1.34 -6.37
N ARG A 72 8.32 -1.07 -5.87
CA ARG A 72 7.65 0.21 -6.11
C ARG A 72 8.33 1.36 -5.37
N GLN A 73 8.78 1.16 -4.13
CA GLN A 73 9.53 2.17 -3.37
C GLN A 73 10.88 2.48 -4.02
N GLU A 74 11.56 1.48 -4.55
CA GLU A 74 12.81 1.65 -5.31
C GLU A 74 12.62 2.60 -6.50
N LEU A 75 11.57 2.36 -7.29
CA LEU A 75 11.22 3.20 -8.43
C LEU A 75 11.01 4.66 -8.00
N TYR A 76 10.21 4.89 -6.95
CA TYR A 76 9.97 6.24 -6.44
C TYR A 76 11.24 6.90 -5.90
N ARG A 77 12.10 6.14 -5.21
CA ARG A 77 13.36 6.67 -4.67
C ARG A 77 14.25 7.24 -5.77
N VAL A 78 14.39 6.55 -6.90
CA VAL A 78 15.17 7.04 -8.05
C VAL A 78 14.60 8.36 -8.60
N PHE A 79 13.28 8.49 -8.66
CA PHE A 79 12.63 9.73 -9.09
C PHE A 79 12.75 10.87 -8.07
N ILE A 80 12.72 10.56 -6.77
CA ILE A 80 12.92 11.54 -5.71
C ILE A 80 14.38 12.04 -5.72
N GLU A 81 15.36 11.14 -5.81
CA GLU A 81 16.78 11.49 -5.84
C GLU A 81 17.15 12.32 -7.08
N SER A 82 16.48 12.08 -8.21
CA SER A 82 16.65 12.90 -9.42
C SER A 82 15.89 14.24 -9.38
N GLY A 83 15.11 14.50 -8.33
CA GLY A 83 14.29 15.70 -8.19
C GLY A 83 13.05 15.73 -9.11
N ALA A 84 12.71 14.61 -9.73
CA ALA A 84 11.54 14.47 -10.59
C ALA A 84 10.23 14.34 -9.80
N LEU A 85 10.30 13.91 -8.54
CA LEU A 85 9.18 13.87 -7.59
C LEU A 85 9.57 14.56 -6.28
N PRO A 86 8.60 15.16 -5.56
CA PRO A 86 8.85 15.67 -4.22
C PRO A 86 9.28 14.53 -3.28
N GLY A 87 10.27 14.79 -2.44
CA GLY A 87 10.72 13.83 -1.43
C GLY A 87 9.72 13.68 -0.29
N TYR A 88 9.72 12.51 0.35
CA TYR A 88 8.90 12.20 1.52
C TYR A 88 9.62 12.57 2.81
N ASP A 89 9.10 13.53 3.58
CA ASP A 89 9.55 13.78 4.95
C ASP A 89 8.67 12.98 5.92
N ARG A 90 9.31 12.18 6.79
CA ARG A 90 8.63 11.37 7.82
C ARG A 90 7.76 12.22 8.77
N LYS A 91 8.01 13.54 8.85
CA LYS A 91 7.20 14.47 9.64
C LYS A 91 5.80 14.72 9.07
N ASP A 92 5.64 14.63 7.75
CA ASP A 92 4.36 14.89 7.08
C ASP A 92 3.33 13.79 7.42
N ALA A 93 3.79 12.55 7.60
CA ALA A 93 2.95 11.41 7.99
C ALA A 93 2.33 11.52 9.40
N ALA A 94 2.92 12.31 10.30
CA ALA A 94 2.42 12.47 11.67
C ALA A 94 1.28 13.51 11.78
N MET A 95 1.02 14.31 10.73
CA MET A 95 -0.05 15.30 10.76
C MET A 95 -1.42 14.75 10.33
N ASP A 96 -1.45 13.64 9.59
CA ASP A 96 -2.69 12.99 9.15
C ASP A 96 -3.32 12.05 10.20
N GLU A 97 -2.61 11.71 11.29
CA GLU A 97 -3.17 10.91 12.40
C GLU A 97 -4.09 11.71 13.33
N ASN A 98 -4.20 13.04 13.15
CA ASN A 98 -4.97 13.95 14.02
C ASN A 98 -6.07 14.76 13.30
N ALA A 99 -6.42 14.41 12.06
CA ALA A 99 -7.47 15.07 11.27
C ALA A 99 -8.78 14.28 11.24
#